data_AF-A0A9D0Y2V7-F1
#
_entry.id   AF-A0A9D0Y2V7-F1
#
_cell.length_a   1.000
_cell.length_b   1.000
_cell.length_c   1.000
_cell.angle_alpha   90.00
_cell.angle_beta   90.00
_cell.angle_gamma   90.00
#
_symmetry.space_group_name_H-M   'P 1'
#
loop_
_entity.id
_entity.type
_entity.pdbx_description
1 polymer ?
#
loop_
_entity_poly.entity_id
_entity_poly.type
_entity_poly.pdbx_seq_one_letter_code
_entity_poly.pdbx_strand_id
1 'polypeptide(L)'
;MYNTIQHFIEDDIKKIEKSIKEIITGEKDAEDLSEEVEERVLKLGTDLLGEIYELLDDEIRESISRKKHWNIEHHNQEKILLDTMGKITFKRTWYYNKHTKEYVYLLDKVLGFESGQKITLRSAAKALEETIDSSYSKGGKKAS
;
A
#
# COMPACT_ATOMS: atom_id res chain seq x y z
N MET A 1 4.04 -5.52 -11.95
CA MET A 1 3.97 -4.13 -12.47
C MET A 1 3.20 -4.05 -13.78
N TYR A 2 3.59 -4.84 -14.80
CA TYR A 2 2.94 -4.79 -16.12
C TYR A 2 1.43 -5.06 -16.05
N ASN A 3 1.02 -6.10 -15.31
CA ASN A 3 -0.39 -6.48 -15.19
C ASN A 3 -1.24 -5.38 -14.54
N THR A 4 -0.74 -4.76 -13.46
CA THR A 4 -1.42 -3.66 -12.77
C THR A 4 -1.60 -2.44 -13.67
N ILE A 5 -0.55 -2.03 -14.38
CA ILE A 5 -0.62 -0.90 -15.31
C ILE A 5 -1.56 -1.21 -16.47
N GLN A 6 -1.49 -2.43 -17.01
CA GLN A 6 -2.36 -2.86 -18.09
C GLN A 6 -3.84 -2.88 -17.63
N HIS A 7 -4.15 -3.45 -16.47
CA HIS A 7 -5.50 -3.43 -15.91
C HIS A 7 -6.02 -1.99 -15.75
N PHE A 8 -5.19 -1.08 -15.25
CA PHE A 8 -5.60 0.32 -15.13
C PHE A 8 -5.95 0.94 -16.49
N ILE A 9 -5.08 0.74 -17.49
CA ILE A 9 -5.30 1.26 -18.85
C ILE A 9 -6.52 0.60 -19.52
N GLU A 10 -6.69 -0.71 -19.38
CA GLU A 10 -7.71 -1.46 -20.11
C GLU A 10 -9.08 -1.44 -19.44
N ASP A 11 -9.14 -1.40 -18.12
CA ASP A 11 -10.38 -1.52 -17.36
C ASP A 11 -10.75 -0.23 -16.63
N ASP A 12 -9.82 0.39 -15.91
CA ASP A 12 -10.12 1.57 -15.10
C ASP A 12 -10.35 2.82 -15.98
N ILE A 13 -9.55 3.03 -17.03
CA ILE A 13 -9.77 4.13 -17.99
C ILE A 13 -11.13 3.99 -18.68
N LYS A 14 -11.53 2.80 -19.11
CA LYS A 14 -12.84 2.59 -19.74
C LYS A 14 -14.01 2.95 -18.82
N LYS A 15 -13.86 2.72 -17.51
CA LYS A 15 -14.88 3.10 -16.52
C LYS A 15 -14.93 4.61 -16.34
N ILE A 16 -13.78 5.28 -16.28
CA ILE A 16 -13.70 6.75 -16.24
C ILE A 16 -14.37 7.35 -17.50
N GLU A 17 -14.09 6.81 -18.69
CA GLU A 17 -14.71 7.24 -19.94
C GLU A 17 -16.24 7.06 -19.94
N LYS A 18 -16.75 6.02 -19.27
CA LYS A 18 -18.19 5.83 -19.07
C LYS A 18 -18.77 6.93 -18.18
N SER A 19 -18.09 7.26 -17.09
CA SER A 19 -18.53 8.30 -16.14
C SER A 19 -18.57 9.69 -16.78
N ILE A 20 -17.69 9.98 -17.75
CA ILE A 20 -17.78 11.22 -18.55
C ILE A 20 -19.13 11.32 -19.27
N LYS A 21 -19.67 10.21 -19.79
CA LYS A 21 -21.00 10.21 -20.44
C LYS A 21 -22.12 10.43 -19.42
N GLU A 22 -21.99 9.84 -18.23
CA GLU A 22 -22.95 9.99 -17.12
C GLU A 22 -23.02 11.43 -16.61
N ILE A 23 -21.91 12.19 -16.67
CA ILE A 23 -21.90 13.63 -16.38
C ILE A 23 -22.69 14.43 -17.43
N ILE A 24 -22.50 14.10 -18.71
CA ILE A 24 -23.20 14.78 -19.80
C ILE A 24 -24.72 14.55 -19.72
N THR A 25 -25.14 13.37 -19.26
CA THR A 25 -26.58 13.05 -19.05
C THR A 25 -27.13 13.60 -17.73
N GLY A 26 -26.28 14.13 -16.85
CA GLY A 26 -26.66 14.65 -15.53
C GLY A 26 -26.93 13.57 -14.48
N GLU A 27 -26.50 12.33 -14.72
CA GLU A 27 -26.57 11.22 -13.76
C GLU A 27 -25.48 11.29 -12.69
N LYS A 28 -24.35 11.93 -13.02
CA LYS A 28 -23.23 12.22 -12.13
C LYS A 28 -22.85 13.69 -12.20
N ASP A 29 -22.21 14.17 -11.15
CA ASP A 29 -21.61 15.50 -11.13
C ASP A 29 -20.07 15.45 -11.07
N ALA A 30 -19.46 16.62 -10.86
CA ALA A 30 -18.01 16.75 -10.81
C ALA A 30 -17.40 16.13 -9.54
N GLU A 31 -18.15 16.07 -8.44
CA GLU A 31 -17.71 15.45 -7.18
C GLU A 31 -17.68 13.93 -7.36
N ASP A 32 -18.73 13.34 -7.94
CA ASP A 32 -18.79 11.91 -8.27
C ASP A 32 -17.61 11.47 -9.16
N LEU A 33 -17.29 12.27 -10.20
CA LEU A 33 -16.16 11.97 -11.08
C LEU A 33 -14.82 12.05 -10.33
N SER A 34 -14.66 13.05 -9.47
CA SER A 34 -13.42 13.26 -8.72
C SER A 34 -13.17 12.12 -7.75
N GLU A 35 -14.20 11.68 -7.02
CA GLU A 35 -14.13 10.52 -6.12
C GLU A 35 -13.79 9.25 -6.91
N GLU A 36 -14.47 9.00 -8.03
CA GLU A 36 -14.20 7.80 -8.83
C GLU A 36 -12.76 7.77 -9.40
N VAL A 37 -12.24 8.91 -9.86
CA VAL A 37 -10.87 9.00 -10.34
C VAL A 37 -9.88 8.80 -9.18
N GLU A 38 -10.14 9.40 -8.02
CA GLU A 38 -9.31 9.23 -6.83
C GLU A 38 -9.25 7.76 -6.40
N GLU A 39 -10.38 7.07 -6.24
CA GLU A 39 -10.42 5.67 -5.85
C GLU A 39 -9.59 4.77 -6.78
N ARG A 40 -9.70 5.01 -8.09
CA ARG A 40 -8.97 4.24 -9.11
C ARG A 40 -7.47 4.48 -9.06
N VAL A 41 -7.06 5.74 -8.92
CA VAL A 41 -5.64 6.11 -8.84
C VAL A 41 -5.02 5.61 -7.53
N LEU A 42 -5.73 5.70 -6.41
CA LEU A 42 -5.29 5.18 -5.13
C LEU A 42 -5.10 3.65 -5.18
N LYS A 43 -6.07 2.94 -5.76
CA LYS A 43 -5.98 1.49 -5.97
C LYS A 43 -4.78 1.10 -6.84
N LEU A 44 -4.58 1.79 -7.97
CA LEU A 44 -3.40 1.62 -8.81
C LEU A 44 -2.11 1.80 -7.99
N GLY A 45 -2.05 2.84 -7.16
CA GLY A 45 -0.91 3.11 -6.28
C GLY A 45 -0.64 1.98 -5.28
N THR A 46 -1.67 1.48 -4.61
CA THR A 46 -1.52 0.38 -3.63
C THR A 46 -1.10 -0.92 -4.28
N ASP A 47 -1.65 -1.25 -5.46
CA ASP A 47 -1.32 -2.46 -6.20
C ASP A 47 0.13 -2.41 -6.73
N LEU A 48 0.55 -1.26 -7.27
CA LEU A 48 1.93 -1.04 -7.71
C LEU A 48 2.93 -1.15 -6.55
N LEU A 49 2.64 -0.55 -5.39
CA LEU A 49 3.51 -0.67 -4.22
C LEU A 49 3.65 -2.12 -3.77
N GLY A 50 2.55 -2.88 -3.77
CA GLY A 50 2.57 -4.30 -3.44
C GLY A 50 3.50 -5.09 -4.36
N GLU A 51 3.35 -4.91 -5.67
CA GLU A 51 4.22 -5.57 -6.66
C GLU A 51 5.68 -5.11 -6.58
N ILE A 52 5.96 -3.83 -6.33
CA ILE A 52 7.32 -3.33 -6.14
C ILE A 52 7.96 -3.99 -4.92
N TYR A 53 7.23 -4.16 -3.83
CA TYR A 53 7.73 -4.85 -2.64
C TYR A 53 8.02 -6.33 -2.91
N GLU A 54 7.20 -7.01 -3.71
CA GLU A 54 7.46 -8.39 -4.13
C GLU A 54 8.69 -8.49 -5.04
N LEU A 55 8.86 -7.55 -5.98
CA LEU A 55 10.07 -7.47 -6.82
C LEU A 55 11.33 -7.25 -5.99
N LEU A 56 11.27 -6.38 -4.97
CA LEU A 56 12.38 -6.19 -4.04
C LEU A 56 12.69 -7.47 -3.24
N ASP A 57 11.66 -8.22 -2.83
CA ASP A 57 11.85 -9.52 -2.17
C ASP A 57 12.51 -10.53 -3.11
N ASP A 58 12.16 -10.53 -4.40
CA ASP A 58 12.77 -11.37 -5.43
C ASP A 58 14.26 -11.03 -5.62
N GLU A 59 14.62 -9.74 -5.68
CA GLU A 59 16.02 -9.30 -5.77
C GLU A 59 16.83 -9.67 -4.52
N ILE A 60 16.25 -9.50 -3.33
CA ILE A 60 16.83 -10.02 -2.08
C ILE A 60 16.97 -11.55 -2.17
N ARG A 61 16.04 -12.22 -2.87
CA ARG A 61 16.06 -13.67 -2.99
C ARG A 61 17.25 -14.15 -3.82
N GLU A 62 17.57 -13.42 -4.87
CA GLU A 62 18.65 -13.80 -5.77
C GLU A 62 20.03 -13.33 -5.31
N SER A 63 20.10 -12.35 -4.40
CA SER A 63 21.34 -11.81 -3.84
C SER A 63 22.31 -12.88 -3.30
N ILE A 64 23.57 -12.78 -3.74
CA ILE A 64 24.69 -13.63 -3.28
C ILE A 64 24.92 -13.45 -1.78
N SER A 65 24.90 -12.21 -1.30
CA SER A 65 25.07 -11.90 0.12
C SER A 65 23.99 -12.58 0.96
N ARG A 66 22.75 -12.55 0.47
CA ARG A 66 21.64 -13.23 1.13
C ARG A 66 21.90 -14.74 1.19
N LYS A 67 22.17 -15.39 0.05
CA LYS A 67 22.39 -16.85 -0.04
C LYS A 67 23.53 -17.33 0.88
N LYS A 68 24.54 -16.49 1.11
CA LYS A 68 25.66 -16.79 2.02
C LYS A 68 25.20 -16.89 3.48
N HIS A 69 24.45 -15.92 4.00
CA HIS A 69 24.18 -15.84 5.45
C HIS A 69 22.78 -16.29 5.88
N TRP A 70 21.81 -16.43 4.97
CA TRP A 70 20.43 -16.79 5.30
C TRP A 70 19.92 -18.02 4.53
N ASN A 71 19.07 -18.80 5.20
CA ASN A 71 18.23 -19.86 4.61
C ASN A 71 16.81 -19.33 4.40
N ILE A 72 16.12 -19.84 3.38
CA ILE A 72 14.69 -19.60 3.18
C ILE A 72 13.93 -20.63 4.03
N GLU A 73 13.10 -20.15 4.96
CA GLU A 73 12.25 -21.01 5.78
C GLU A 73 10.85 -21.10 5.18
N HIS A 74 10.23 -19.94 4.96
CA HIS A 74 8.90 -19.85 4.36
C HIS A 74 8.87 -18.79 3.27
N HIS A 75 8.41 -19.19 2.09
CA HIS A 75 8.17 -18.31 0.97
C HIS A 75 6.72 -17.79 0.99
N ASN A 76 6.44 -16.73 0.24
CA ASN A 76 5.10 -16.21 0.00
C ASN A 76 4.27 -15.88 1.26
N GLN A 77 4.90 -15.36 2.31
CA GLN A 77 4.17 -14.97 3.52
C GLN A 77 3.46 -13.64 3.26
N GLU A 78 2.14 -13.63 3.36
CA GLU A 78 1.34 -12.43 3.14
C GLU A 78 1.58 -11.38 4.24
N LYS A 79 1.69 -10.11 3.83
CA LYS A 79 1.68 -8.94 4.70
C LYS A 79 0.70 -7.92 4.15
N ILE A 80 -0.05 -7.35 5.09
CA ILE A 80 -0.93 -6.22 4.86
C ILE A 80 -0.35 -5.02 5.60
N LEU A 81 -0.22 -3.90 4.90
CA LEU A 81 0.28 -2.64 5.43
C LEU A 81 -0.70 -1.52 5.06
N LEU A 82 -1.15 -0.75 6.05
CA LEU A 82 -1.96 0.44 5.83
C LEU A 82 -1.06 1.62 5.52
N ASP A 83 -1.20 2.18 4.31
CA ASP A 83 -0.57 3.42 3.91
C ASP A 83 -1.59 4.56 3.76
N THR A 84 -1.11 5.78 3.57
CA THR A 84 -1.93 6.92 3.15
C THR A 84 -2.69 6.70 1.85
N MET A 85 -2.16 5.88 0.93
CA MET A 85 -2.85 5.53 -0.32
C MET A 85 -3.91 4.44 -0.14
N GLY A 86 -3.93 3.76 1.02
CA GLY A 86 -4.83 2.65 1.29
C GLY A 86 -4.09 1.38 1.72
N LYS A 87 -4.78 0.24 1.60
CA LYS A 87 -4.27 -1.06 2.04
C LYS A 87 -3.35 -1.66 0.97
N ILE A 88 -2.07 -1.79 1.29
CA ILE A 88 -1.08 -2.47 0.45
C ILE A 88 -1.01 -3.93 0.90
N THR A 89 -1.15 -4.86 -0.05
CA THR A 89 -1.02 -6.31 0.20
C THR A 89 0.12 -6.85 -0.65
N PHE A 90 1.04 -7.59 -0.03
CA PHE A 90 2.20 -8.15 -0.71
C PHE A 90 2.71 -9.40 0.01
N LYS A 91 3.50 -10.20 -0.71
CA LYS A 91 4.17 -11.38 -0.19
C LYS A 91 5.64 -11.11 0.09
N ARG A 92 6.18 -11.82 1.07
CA ARG A 92 7.58 -11.69 1.49
C ARG A 92 8.15 -13.01 1.96
N THR A 93 9.48 -13.11 1.96
CA THR A 93 10.18 -14.32 2.37
C THR A 93 10.64 -14.23 3.84
N TRP A 94 10.40 -15.30 4.59
CA TRP A 94 10.90 -15.47 5.95
C TRP A 94 12.23 -16.21 5.94
N TYR A 95 13.25 -15.57 6.52
CA TYR A 95 14.63 -16.02 6.48
C TYR A 95 15.12 -16.45 7.86
N TYR A 96 15.96 -17.48 7.88
CA TYR A 96 16.72 -17.89 9.05
C TYR A 96 18.20 -17.55 8.89
N ASN A 97 18.76 -16.79 9.83
CA ASN A 97 20.18 -16.44 9.83
C ASN A 97 21.01 -17.65 10.30
N LYS A 98 21.94 -18.09 9.44
CA LYS A 98 22.80 -19.25 9.70
C LYS A 98 23.71 -19.06 10.92
N HIS A 99 24.11 -17.81 11.18
CA HIS A 99 25.06 -17.43 12.22
C HIS A 99 24.35 -17.02 13.52
N THR A 100 23.42 -16.06 13.46
CA THR A 100 22.76 -15.54 14.67
C THR A 100 21.64 -16.44 15.18
N LYS A 101 21.18 -17.41 14.37
CA LYS A 101 20.06 -18.31 14.68
C LYS A 101 18.72 -17.58 14.87
N GLU A 102 18.62 -16.37 14.31
CA GLU A 102 17.41 -15.54 14.36
C GLU A 102 16.61 -15.61 13.07
N TYR A 103 15.31 -15.36 13.20
CA TYR A 103 14.39 -15.28 12.08
C TYR A 103 14.11 -13.82 11.71
N VAL A 104 14.08 -13.52 10.41
CA VAL A 104 13.90 -12.16 9.93
C VAL A 104 13.19 -12.11 8.58
N TYR A 105 12.37 -11.09 8.38
CA TYR A 105 11.94 -10.67 7.05
C TYR A 105 12.94 -9.63 6.54
N LEU A 106 13.81 -10.02 5.59
CA LEU A 106 14.83 -9.11 5.06
C LEU A 106 14.21 -7.92 4.32
N LEU A 107 13.09 -8.15 3.63
CA LEU A 107 12.32 -7.10 2.98
C LEU A 107 11.89 -6.00 3.98
N ASP A 108 11.41 -6.38 5.17
CA ASP A 108 11.03 -5.39 6.20
C ASP A 108 12.22 -4.52 6.59
N LYS A 109 13.42 -5.10 6.72
CA LYS A 109 14.62 -4.34 7.04
C LYS A 109 15.02 -3.37 5.94
N VAL A 110 14.90 -3.78 4.67
CA VAL A 110 15.17 -2.92 3.51
C VAL A 110 14.17 -1.77 3.42
N LEU A 111 12.89 -2.03 3.67
CA LEU A 111 11.82 -1.03 3.66
C LEU A 111 11.77 -0.17 4.93
N GLY A 112 12.61 -0.47 5.94
CA GLY A 112 12.63 0.27 7.21
C GLY A 112 11.41 -0.02 8.10
N PHE A 113 10.75 -1.16 7.92
CA PHE A 113 9.61 -1.56 8.73
C PHE A 113 10.03 -2.21 10.05
N GLU A 114 9.32 -1.86 11.11
CA GLU A 114 9.41 -2.54 12.39
C GLU A 114 8.75 -3.92 12.34
N SER A 115 9.17 -4.81 13.24
CA SER A 115 8.59 -6.14 13.34
C SER A 115 7.11 -6.04 13.71
N GLY A 116 6.26 -6.65 12.88
CA GLY A 116 4.80 -6.60 13.08
C GLY A 116 4.14 -5.25 12.74
N GLN A 117 4.87 -4.32 12.12
CA GLN A 117 4.29 -3.05 11.69
C GLN A 117 3.14 -3.27 10.69
N LYS A 118 1.96 -2.70 11.03
CA LYS A 118 0.73 -2.79 10.23
C LYS A 118 0.31 -1.47 9.57
N ILE A 119 0.90 -0.35 9.98
CA ILE A 119 0.59 0.99 9.47
C ILE A 119 1.90 1.71 9.16
N THR A 120 1.96 2.43 8.04
CA THR A 120 3.12 3.28 7.74
C THR A 120 3.17 4.45 8.72
N LEU A 121 4.38 4.92 9.04
CA LEU A 121 4.56 6.05 9.95
C LEU A 121 3.78 7.28 9.47
N ARG A 122 3.74 7.50 8.15
CA ARG A 122 3.00 8.59 7.52
C ARG A 122 1.48 8.47 7.73
N SER A 123 0.93 7.27 7.55
CA SER A 123 -0.50 7.01 7.77
C SER A 123 -0.87 7.19 9.24
N ALA A 124 -0.02 6.71 10.16
CA ALA A 124 -0.20 6.93 11.60
C ALA A 124 -0.15 8.42 11.98
N ALA A 125 0.78 9.20 11.41
CA ALA A 125 0.87 10.64 11.64
C ALA A 125 -0.38 11.38 11.16
N LYS A 126 -0.86 11.09 9.95
CA LYS A 126 -2.09 11.69 9.39
C LYS A 126 -3.31 11.39 10.26
N ALA A 127 -3.42 10.17 10.79
CA ALA A 127 -4.51 9.80 11.69
C ALA A 127 -4.46 10.59 13.03
N LEU A 128 -3.27 10.88 13.55
CA LEU A 128 -3.11 11.68 14.75
C LEU A 128 -3.48 13.15 14.50
N GLU A 129 -3.04 13.74 13.40
CA GLU A 129 -3.39 15.11 13.00
C GLU A 129 -4.92 15.28 12.88
N GLU A 130 -5.59 14.37 12.17
CA GLU A 130 -7.06 14.38 12.03
C GLU A 130 -7.79 14.21 13.39
N THR A 131 -7.22 13.40 14.29
CA THR A 131 -7.78 13.23 15.64
C THR A 131 -7.70 14.53 16.44
N ILE A 132 -6.58 15.26 16.32
CA ILE A 132 -6.38 16.53 16.99
C ILE A 132 -7.38 17.57 16.46
N ASP A 133 -7.48 17.74 15.15
CA ASP A 133 -8.37 18.73 14.52
C ASP A 133 -9.85 18.47 14.83
N SER A 134 -10.27 17.21 14.74
CA SER A 134 -11.65 16.82 15.08
C SER A 134 -11.98 17.00 16.56
N SER A 135 -11.00 16.83 17.45
CA SER A 135 -11.19 17.06 18.90
C SER A 135 -11.40 18.54 19.23
N TYR A 136 -10.62 19.44 18.63
CA TYR A 136 -10.76 20.88 18.79
C TYR A 136 -12.08 21.38 18.21
N SER A 137 -12.45 20.92 17.01
CA SER A 137 -13.75 21.25 16.38
C SER A 137 -14.94 20.85 17.25
N LYS A 138 -14.91 19.65 17.84
CA LYS A 138 -15.94 19.18 18.79
C LYS A 138 -15.97 19.98 20.08
N GLY A 139 -14.80 20.37 20.61
CA GLY A 139 -14.68 21.21 21.81
C GLY A 139 -15.26 22.60 21.59
N GLY A 140 -14.90 23.26 20.49
CA GLY A 140 -15.41 24.58 20.12
C GLY A 140 -16.93 24.61 19.93
N LYS A 141 -17.50 23.58 19.29
CA LYS A 141 -18.97 23.44 19.13
C LYS A 141 -19.72 23.27 20.45
N LYS A 142 -19.09 22.72 21.50
CA LYS A 142 -19.72 22.54 22.82
C LYS A 142 -19.57 23.75 23.75
N ALA A 143 -18.61 24.63 23.48
CA ALA A 143 -18.33 25.81 24.28
C ALA A 143 -19.04 27.08 23.78
N SER A 144 -19.69 27.02 22.61
CA SER A 144 -20.56 28.06 22.05
C SER A 144 -22.02 27.76 22.31
#